data_AF-A0AA39NN92-F1
#
_entry.id   AF-A0AA39NN92-F1
#
_cell.length_a   1.000
_cell.length_b   1.000
_cell.length_c   1.000
_cell.angle_alpha   90.00
_cell.angle_beta   90.00
_cell.angle_gamma   90.00
#
_symmetry.space_group_name_H-M   'P 1'
#
loop_
_entity.id
_entity.type
_entity.pdbx_description
1 polymer ?
#
loop_
_entity_poly.entity_id
_entity_poly.type
_entity_poly.pdbx_seq_one_letter_code
_entity_poly.pdbx_strand_id
1 'polypeptide(L)'
;MVGVQLLNDGDGLFDAARYPAFLESISQFETDLSFPTLIESYTTGTHPYFQLQASILSLSTVNGECFYGCMMDIIKSFKEKYPCALLSHASLPSAGSLSSSPSLSHIHNGLPFEVLERIFRMCCRDTLLTSCFVCHDWCLATCAFTHSYICLRMNADWQYWVGGLSGKQHANLYAFAVECAVSYMSHKWGFASWVMGVTFECWPSTPAPFFFKVFERVCKVVYHGKSCHLHSYLVIGYPHILPTSVVSLCIVRCSLRAYSIECMLALCRNIHSITLHSIYYGHVVPQMAPLAQAFTAADIAEWLSRWRIKITSPCGALELYTPSIKRLSIHVPDYSYDINSTASDAQGTPPLLLQLFPESSPSPAALYYLWNDKAFPVRLCLSAMQDLKLFLSAHLRSVLLCVVMHVGQHITVLHLVFHTFSSAPTPAPYMRHTDTLLLSGFVSLLDLQIEAPPCDIESVMLGCATWCSIA
;
A
#
# COMPACT_ATOMS: atom_id res chain seq x y z
N MET A 1 20.67 -14.86 13.14
CA MET A 1 20.18 -14.14 14.34
C MET A 1 20.71 -12.70 14.34
N VAL A 2 20.35 -11.88 13.35
CA VAL A 2 20.86 -10.50 13.23
C VAL A 2 19.87 -9.46 13.80
N GLY A 3 18.57 -9.76 13.85
CA GLY A 3 17.54 -8.85 14.36
C GLY A 3 17.63 -8.52 15.86
N VAL A 4 18.16 -9.45 16.66
CA VAL A 4 18.44 -9.24 18.10
C VAL A 4 19.68 -8.33 18.29
N GLN A 5 20.52 -8.23 17.26
CA GLN A 5 21.73 -7.39 17.12
C GLN A 5 21.56 -5.88 17.37
N LEU A 6 20.37 -5.37 17.02
CA LEU A 6 20.11 -3.93 16.90
C LEU A 6 19.88 -3.23 18.24
N LEU A 7 19.34 -3.97 19.20
CA LEU A 7 19.11 -3.51 20.55
C LEU A 7 20.21 -4.15 21.39
N ASN A 8 21.08 -3.37 22.01
CA ASN A 8 22.11 -3.96 22.87
C ASN A 8 21.43 -4.82 23.95
N ASP A 9 21.93 -6.04 24.15
CA ASP A 9 21.39 -7.06 25.06
C ASP A 9 21.18 -6.48 26.47
N GLY A 10 19.98 -5.96 26.75
CA GLY A 10 19.54 -5.50 28.07
C GLY A 10 19.35 -3.99 28.26
N ASP A 11 20.12 -3.13 27.58
CA ASP A 11 20.17 -1.70 27.92
C ASP A 11 19.21 -0.81 27.11
N GLY A 12 18.57 -1.37 26.07
CA GLY A 12 17.63 -0.64 25.21
C GLY A 12 18.27 0.45 24.34
N LEU A 13 19.60 0.52 24.28
CA LEU A 13 20.32 1.53 23.52
C LEU A 13 20.29 1.19 22.02
N PHE A 14 19.82 2.12 21.20
CA PHE A 14 19.79 1.97 19.74
C PHE A 14 20.94 2.74 19.10
N ASP A 15 21.73 2.04 18.28
CA ASP A 15 22.83 2.62 17.52
C ASP A 15 22.39 2.89 16.07
N ALA A 16 22.22 4.17 15.72
CA ALA A 16 21.86 4.60 14.37
C ALA A 16 22.85 4.12 13.29
N ALA A 17 24.12 3.87 13.64
CA ALA A 17 25.11 3.35 12.71
C ALA A 17 24.84 1.88 12.30
N ARG A 18 24.06 1.13 13.10
CA ARG A 18 23.67 -0.25 12.79
C ARG A 18 22.45 -0.36 11.88
N TYR A 19 21.70 0.72 11.70
CA TYR A 19 20.50 0.71 10.86
C TYR A 19 20.76 0.28 9.40
N PRO A 20 21.81 0.80 8.71
CA PRO A 20 22.14 0.34 7.35
C PRO A 20 22.44 -1.17 7.28
N ALA A 21 23.23 -1.69 8.23
CA ALA A 21 23.57 -3.11 8.29
C ALA A 21 22.33 -3.98 8.53
N PHE A 22 21.37 -3.50 9.32
CA PHE A 22 20.09 -4.17 9.50
C PHE A 22 19.25 -4.21 8.22
N LEU A 23 19.14 -3.08 7.51
CA LEU A 23 18.44 -3.04 6.23
C LEU A 23 19.08 -3.97 5.20
N GLU A 24 20.41 -4.02 5.16
CA GLU A 24 21.15 -4.95 4.31
C GLU A 24 20.86 -6.41 4.68
N SER A 25 20.85 -6.73 5.98
CA SER A 25 20.47 -8.08 6.45
C SER A 25 19.03 -8.46 6.12
N ILE A 26 18.07 -7.52 6.16
CA ILE A 26 16.70 -7.78 5.72
C ILE A 26 16.69 -8.04 4.21
N SER A 27 17.32 -7.16 3.43
CA SER A 27 17.37 -7.30 1.99
C SER A 27 17.98 -8.64 1.59
N GLN A 28 19.06 -9.06 2.24
CA GLN A 28 19.71 -10.35 1.99
C GLN A 28 18.77 -11.52 2.34
N PHE A 29 18.10 -11.46 3.51
CA PHE A 29 17.13 -12.46 3.91
C PHE A 29 15.99 -12.60 2.88
N GLU A 30 15.47 -11.49 2.37
CA GLU A 30 14.38 -11.48 1.39
C GLU A 30 14.82 -11.90 -0.03
N THR A 31 16.09 -11.67 -0.39
CA THR A 31 16.66 -12.16 -1.66
C THR A 31 16.94 -13.65 -1.62
N ASP A 32 17.36 -14.18 -0.48
CA ASP A 32 17.74 -15.60 -0.33
C ASP A 32 16.52 -16.53 -0.23
N LEU A 33 15.36 -16.00 0.14
CA LEU A 33 14.12 -16.78 0.26
C LEU A 33 13.31 -16.85 -1.04
N SER A 34 12.78 -18.06 -1.30
CA SER A 34 11.68 -18.24 -2.24
C SER A 34 10.43 -17.49 -1.76
N PHE A 35 9.55 -17.10 -2.68
CA PHE A 35 8.33 -16.37 -2.32
C PHE A 35 7.42 -17.15 -1.34
N PRO A 36 7.17 -18.48 -1.51
CA PRO A 36 6.42 -19.26 -0.52
C PRO A 36 7.04 -19.21 0.88
N THR A 37 8.36 -19.37 0.99
CA THR A 37 9.07 -19.31 2.28
C THR A 37 9.01 -17.92 2.91
N LEU A 38 9.08 -16.87 2.07
CA LEU A 38 8.89 -15.49 2.53
C LEU A 38 7.49 -15.29 3.11
N ILE A 39 6.44 -15.74 2.43
CA ILE A 39 5.05 -15.65 2.89
C ILE A 39 4.83 -16.44 4.19
N GLU A 40 5.41 -17.64 4.29
CA GLU A 40 5.41 -18.42 5.53
C GLU A 40 6.10 -17.66 6.67
N SER A 41 7.23 -17.00 6.40
CA SER A 41 7.93 -16.20 7.40
C SER A 41 7.11 -15.01 7.92
N TYR A 42 6.30 -14.40 7.04
CA TYR A 42 5.36 -13.35 7.41
C TYR A 42 4.21 -13.86 8.27
N THR A 43 3.65 -15.00 7.87
CA THR A 43 2.54 -15.65 8.58
C THR A 43 2.97 -16.07 9.98
N THR A 44 4.10 -16.77 10.08
CA THR A 44 4.67 -17.27 11.35
C THR A 44 5.31 -16.18 12.21
N GLY A 45 5.56 -14.99 11.65
CA GLY A 45 6.25 -13.90 12.35
C GLY A 45 7.75 -14.13 12.53
N THR A 46 8.34 -15.08 11.79
CA THR A 46 9.78 -15.39 11.86
C THR A 46 10.65 -14.42 11.07
N HIS A 47 10.06 -13.58 10.22
CA HIS A 47 10.77 -12.52 9.49
C HIS A 47 11.58 -11.63 10.45
N PRO A 48 12.85 -11.27 10.14
CA PRO A 48 13.72 -10.49 11.04
C PRO A 48 13.10 -9.15 11.49
N TYR A 49 12.33 -8.51 10.61
CA TYR A 49 11.62 -7.27 10.94
C TYR A 49 10.55 -7.47 12.03
N PHE A 50 9.85 -8.61 12.06
CA PHE A 50 8.85 -8.90 13.09
C PHE A 50 9.49 -9.29 14.42
N GLN A 51 10.68 -9.90 14.40
CA GLN A 51 11.48 -10.11 15.62
C GLN A 51 11.91 -8.78 16.25
N LEU A 52 12.31 -7.81 15.42
CA LEU A 52 12.58 -6.44 15.88
C LEU A 52 11.32 -5.81 16.49
N GLN A 53 10.16 -5.90 15.80
CA GLN A 53 8.91 -5.38 16.35
C GLN A 53 8.56 -6.00 17.71
N ALA A 54 8.65 -7.32 17.84
CA ALA A 54 8.42 -8.01 19.10
C ALA A 54 9.35 -7.50 20.23
N SER A 55 10.61 -7.21 19.88
CA SER A 55 11.59 -6.65 20.82
C SER A 55 11.26 -5.20 21.22
N ILE A 56 10.77 -4.37 20.29
CA ILE A 56 10.30 -3.01 20.59
C ILE A 56 9.07 -3.06 21.51
N LEU A 57 8.14 -3.98 21.25
CA LEU A 57 6.94 -4.17 22.07
C LEU A 57 7.32 -4.64 23.48
N SER A 58 8.27 -5.57 23.64
CA SER A 58 8.72 -6.01 24.96
C SER A 58 9.42 -4.88 25.75
N LEU A 59 10.16 -3.99 25.08
CA LEU A 59 10.77 -2.82 25.73
C LEU A 59 9.72 -1.89 26.35
N SER A 60 8.50 -1.82 25.80
CA SER A 60 7.44 -0.96 26.36
C SER A 60 6.97 -1.39 27.75
N THR A 61 7.21 -2.65 28.15
CA THR A 61 6.82 -3.18 29.45
C THR A 61 7.95 -3.22 30.48
N VAL A 62 9.22 -3.30 30.05
CA VAL A 62 10.34 -3.63 30.96
C VAL A 62 11.26 -2.46 31.32
N ASN A 63 11.32 -1.36 30.54
CA ASN A 63 12.00 -0.06 30.80
C ASN A 63 12.55 0.56 29.48
N GLY A 64 11.73 0.67 28.44
CA GLY A 64 12.16 1.16 27.13
C GLY A 64 12.24 2.68 26.97
N GLU A 65 12.33 3.45 28.07
CA GLU A 65 12.43 4.91 28.02
C GLU A 65 13.75 5.35 27.35
N CYS A 66 14.84 4.61 27.59
CA CYS A 66 16.13 4.82 26.92
C CYS A 66 15.99 4.65 25.40
N PHE A 67 15.38 3.53 24.97
CA PHE A 67 15.10 3.25 23.56
C PHE A 67 14.25 4.36 22.92
N TYR A 68 13.16 4.74 23.58
CA TYR A 68 12.30 5.81 23.10
C TYR A 68 13.05 7.15 23.01
N GLY A 69 13.88 7.47 24.01
CA GLY A 69 14.78 8.61 23.99
C GLY A 69 15.68 8.62 22.75
N CYS A 70 16.34 7.49 22.44
CA CYS A 70 17.16 7.37 21.24
C CYS A 70 16.37 7.60 19.94
N MET A 71 15.14 7.08 19.84
CA MET A 71 14.27 7.34 18.67
C MET A 71 13.95 8.84 18.55
N MET A 72 13.62 9.48 19.67
CA MET A 72 13.32 10.90 19.72
C MET A 72 14.53 11.78 19.36
N ASP A 73 15.74 11.37 19.73
CA ASP A 73 16.98 12.06 19.36
C ASP A 73 17.24 11.98 17.84
N ILE A 74 17.01 10.82 17.22
CA ILE A 74 17.09 10.65 15.76
C ILE A 74 16.06 11.56 15.06
N ILE A 75 14.81 11.55 15.55
CA ILE A 75 13.72 12.38 15.04
C ILE A 75 14.08 13.87 15.13
N LYS A 76 14.62 14.30 16.27
CA LYS A 76 15.04 15.68 16.52
C LYS A 76 16.20 16.08 15.61
N SER A 77 17.23 15.25 15.50
CA SER A 77 18.38 15.48 14.62
C SER A 77 17.95 15.65 13.16
N PHE A 78 17.04 14.81 12.67
CA PHE A 78 16.48 14.95 11.31
C PHE A 78 15.68 16.25 11.15
N LYS A 79 14.84 16.61 12.14
CA LYS A 79 14.06 17.86 12.16
C LYS A 79 14.96 19.10 12.09
N GLU A 80 16.05 19.12 12.84
CA GLU A 80 17.02 20.22 12.87
C GLU A 80 17.80 20.33 11.55
N LYS A 81 18.16 19.18 10.96
CA LYS A 81 18.94 19.13 9.72
C LYS A 81 18.11 19.42 8.47
N TYR A 82 16.86 18.97 8.42
CA TYR A 82 15.98 19.06 7.24
C TYR A 82 14.59 19.63 7.58
N PRO A 83 14.49 20.84 8.15
CA PRO A 83 13.20 21.39 8.61
C PRO A 83 12.17 21.52 7.48
N CYS A 84 12.60 21.82 6.26
CA CYS A 84 11.71 21.96 5.09
C CYS A 84 11.14 20.63 4.59
N ALA A 85 11.76 19.50 4.93
CA ALA A 85 11.30 18.17 4.55
C ALA A 85 10.07 17.71 5.37
N LEU A 86 9.73 18.43 6.44
CA LEU A 86 8.66 18.10 7.36
C LEU A 86 7.56 19.14 7.30
N LEU A 87 6.33 18.70 7.56
CA LEU A 87 5.22 19.62 7.79
C LEU A 87 5.29 20.06 9.25
N SER A 88 5.19 21.38 9.48
CA SER A 88 5.21 21.93 10.83
C SER A 88 4.09 21.29 11.66
N HIS A 89 4.43 20.81 12.87
CA HIS A 89 3.52 20.33 13.93
C HIS A 89 3.16 18.83 14.00
N ALA A 90 4.12 17.92 13.78
CA ALA A 90 4.04 16.60 14.39
C ALA A 90 4.77 16.59 15.74
N SER A 91 4.04 16.83 16.83
CA SER A 91 4.56 16.73 18.20
C SER A 91 4.34 15.31 18.72
N LEU A 92 5.35 14.46 18.57
CA LEU A 92 5.47 13.27 19.40
C LEU A 92 5.75 13.72 20.85
N PRO A 93 5.23 13.01 21.87
CA PRO A 93 5.52 13.27 23.27
C PRO A 93 7.03 13.30 23.52
N SER A 94 7.48 14.18 24.41
CA SER A 94 8.89 14.17 24.82
C SER A 94 9.17 12.93 25.67
N ALA A 95 10.39 12.40 25.65
CA ALA A 95 10.76 11.24 26.48
C ALA A 95 10.48 11.49 27.98
N GLY A 96 10.70 12.72 28.47
CA GLY A 96 10.41 13.09 29.87
C GLY A 96 8.92 13.06 30.25
N SER A 97 8.00 13.16 29.27
CA SER A 97 6.55 13.04 29.53
C SER A 97 6.05 11.59 29.61
N LEU A 98 6.86 10.60 29.20
CA LEU A 98 6.54 9.19 29.34
C LEU A 98 6.98 8.62 30.70
N SER A 99 8.04 9.19 31.28
CA SER A 99 8.63 8.76 32.54
C SER A 99 7.77 9.13 33.76
N SER A 100 6.88 10.10 33.63
CA SER A 100 5.78 10.27 34.56
C SER A 100 4.75 9.16 34.31
N SER A 101 5.02 7.95 34.81
CA SER A 101 3.91 7.13 35.34
C SER A 101 3.07 8.12 36.13
N PRO A 102 1.78 8.34 35.80
CA PRO A 102 1.00 9.35 36.47
C PRO A 102 1.05 9.04 37.96
N SER A 103 1.91 9.76 38.69
CA SER A 103 2.13 9.65 40.12
C SER A 103 1.02 10.37 40.87
N LEU A 104 -0.15 10.47 40.23
CA LEU A 104 -1.41 10.77 40.86
C LEU A 104 -1.84 9.50 41.59
N SER A 105 -1.20 9.32 42.74
CA SER A 105 -1.78 8.66 43.90
C SER A 105 -3.30 8.86 43.92
N HIS A 106 -4.04 7.77 43.70
CA HIS A 106 -5.40 7.57 44.18
C HIS A 106 -6.47 8.63 43.85
N ILE A 107 -6.41 9.33 42.72
CA ILE A 107 -7.66 9.92 42.19
C ILE A 107 -8.35 8.83 41.35
N HIS A 108 -8.98 7.89 42.06
CA HIS A 108 -10.09 7.13 41.52
C HIS A 108 -11.20 8.13 41.19
N ASN A 109 -11.16 8.71 39.98
CA ASN A 109 -12.37 9.26 39.40
C ASN A 109 -13.26 8.05 39.13
N GLY A 110 -14.10 7.68 40.11
CA GLY A 110 -14.97 6.51 40.12
C GLY A 110 -16.09 6.54 39.07
N LEU A 111 -15.82 7.14 37.92
CA LEU A 111 -16.69 7.09 36.75
C LEU A 111 -16.42 5.78 36.02
N PRO A 112 -17.46 4.96 35.78
CA PRO A 112 -17.35 3.81 34.90
C PRO A 112 -16.81 4.20 33.52
N PHE A 113 -16.09 3.28 32.88
CA PHE A 113 -15.48 3.49 31.57
C PHE A 113 -16.51 3.98 30.53
N GLU A 114 -17.73 3.46 30.58
CA GLU A 114 -18.84 3.82 29.70
C GLU A 114 -19.28 5.28 29.88
N VAL A 115 -19.15 5.82 31.09
CA VAL A 115 -19.46 7.24 31.37
C VAL A 115 -18.35 8.12 30.83
N LEU A 116 -17.09 7.75 31.00
CA LEU A 116 -15.95 8.45 30.40
C LEU A 116 -16.05 8.47 28.87
N GLU A 117 -16.36 7.33 28.26
CA GLU A 117 -16.55 7.24 26.81
C GLU A 117 -17.67 8.19 26.33
N ARG A 118 -18.80 8.26 27.04
CA ARG A 118 -19.90 9.18 26.71
C ARG A 118 -19.52 10.65 26.86
N ILE A 119 -18.76 11.00 27.90
CA ILE A 119 -18.24 12.36 28.09
C ILE A 119 -17.32 12.72 26.92
N PHE A 120 -16.34 11.86 26.64
CA PHE A 120 -15.36 12.09 25.59
C PHE A 120 -15.96 12.13 24.18
N ARG A 121 -17.02 11.36 23.91
CA ARG A 121 -17.75 11.45 22.64
C ARG A 121 -18.30 12.85 22.35
N MET A 122 -18.56 13.65 23.39
CA MET A 122 -19.04 15.03 23.26
C MET A 122 -17.91 16.08 23.22
N CYS A 123 -16.66 15.67 23.46
CA CYS A 123 -15.50 16.56 23.47
C CYS A 123 -14.98 16.83 22.06
N CYS A 124 -14.41 18.01 21.84
CA CYS A 124 -13.67 18.29 20.62
C CYS A 124 -12.34 17.53 20.58
N ARG A 125 -11.76 17.38 19.39
CA ARG A 125 -10.51 16.63 19.17
C ARG A 125 -9.35 17.12 20.05
N ASP A 126 -9.19 18.42 20.21
CA ASP A 126 -8.07 18.98 20.98
C ASP A 126 -8.19 18.65 22.48
N THR A 127 -9.43 18.66 22.99
CA THR A 127 -9.73 18.23 24.36
C THR A 127 -9.39 16.75 24.53
N LEU A 128 -9.83 15.91 23.57
CA LEU A 128 -9.56 14.48 23.60
C LEU A 128 -8.06 14.16 23.62
N LEU A 129 -7.27 14.84 22.77
CA LEU A 129 -5.82 14.66 22.73
C LEU A 129 -5.15 15.06 24.05
N THR A 130 -5.61 16.16 24.66
CA THR A 130 -5.09 16.60 25.97
C THR A 130 -5.46 15.60 27.07
N SER A 131 -6.69 15.07 27.03
CA SER A 131 -7.18 14.08 27.98
C SER A 131 -6.40 12.76 27.95
N CYS A 132 -5.74 12.42 26.83
CA CYS A 132 -4.84 11.25 26.77
C CYS A 132 -3.67 11.33 27.77
N PHE A 133 -3.29 12.54 28.22
CA PHE A 133 -2.15 12.74 29.11
C PHE A 133 -2.53 12.83 30.60
N VAL A 134 -3.82 12.70 30.95
CA VAL A 134 -4.29 12.87 32.34
C VAL A 134 -4.02 11.63 33.19
N CYS A 135 -4.55 10.49 32.79
CA CYS A 135 -4.32 9.19 33.43
C CYS A 135 -4.57 8.05 32.43
N HIS A 136 -4.23 6.82 32.82
CA HIS A 136 -4.38 5.65 31.96
C HIS A 136 -5.82 5.41 31.50
N ASP A 137 -6.81 5.50 32.40
CA ASP A 137 -8.22 5.26 32.06
C ASP A 137 -8.75 6.30 31.07
N TRP A 138 -8.35 7.57 31.23
CA TRP A 138 -8.71 8.64 30.31
C TRP A 138 -8.04 8.44 28.96
N CYS A 139 -6.77 8.02 28.94
CA CYS A 139 -6.09 7.63 27.72
C CYS A 139 -6.85 6.52 26.99
N LEU A 140 -7.16 5.42 27.66
CA LEU A 140 -7.90 4.32 27.06
C LEU A 140 -9.26 4.76 26.49
N ALA A 141 -10.02 5.55 27.26
CA ALA A 141 -11.35 6.01 26.84
C ALA A 141 -11.30 7.02 25.68
N THR A 142 -10.26 7.84 25.59
CA THR A 142 -10.08 8.86 24.53
C THR A 142 -9.45 8.30 23.26
N CYS A 143 -8.60 7.28 23.38
CA CYS A 143 -7.87 6.68 22.25
C CYS A 143 -8.80 6.11 21.18
N ALA A 144 -9.96 5.56 21.57
CA ALA A 144 -10.97 5.09 20.63
C ALA A 144 -11.45 6.18 19.65
N PHE A 145 -11.40 7.46 20.05
CA PHE A 145 -11.84 8.60 19.26
C PHE A 145 -10.71 9.33 18.54
N THR A 146 -9.48 9.20 19.03
CA THR A 146 -8.32 10.00 18.57
C THR A 146 -7.28 9.21 17.81
N HIS A 147 -7.16 7.91 18.06
CA HIS A 147 -6.08 7.06 17.57
C HIS A 147 -6.55 5.94 16.64
N SER A 148 -7.81 5.96 16.19
CA SER A 148 -8.34 4.94 15.25
C SER A 148 -7.64 4.96 13.88
N TYR A 149 -7.01 6.08 13.53
CA TYR A 149 -6.26 6.25 12.29
C TYR A 149 -4.88 6.88 12.56
N ILE A 150 -3.83 6.18 12.15
CA ILE A 150 -2.47 6.70 12.21
C ILE A 150 -2.10 7.26 10.84
N CYS A 151 -1.64 8.50 10.80
CA CYS A 151 -1.14 9.14 9.59
C CYS A 151 0.33 9.51 9.78
N LEU A 152 1.20 8.85 9.00
CA LEU A 152 2.61 9.19 8.89
C LEU A 152 2.79 10.03 7.63
N ARG A 153 3.31 11.25 7.80
CA ARG A 153 3.36 12.24 6.73
C ARG A 153 4.68 13.01 6.73
N MET A 154 5.21 13.22 5.53
CA MET A 154 6.28 14.18 5.26
C MET A 154 5.82 15.23 4.25
N ASN A 155 6.61 16.28 4.05
CA ASN A 155 6.34 17.25 2.98
C ASN A 155 6.41 16.53 1.62
N ALA A 156 5.56 16.91 0.65
CA ALA A 156 5.52 16.30 -0.67
C ALA A 156 6.88 16.32 -1.39
N ASP A 157 7.63 17.40 -1.19
CA ASP A 157 8.95 17.61 -1.81
C ASP A 157 10.12 17.20 -0.89
N TRP A 158 9.90 16.37 0.14
CA TRP A 158 10.97 16.00 1.08
C TRP A 158 12.21 15.45 0.36
N GLN A 159 12.03 14.69 -0.73
CA GLN A 159 13.15 14.12 -1.50
C GLN A 159 14.05 15.21 -2.10
N TYR A 160 13.47 16.35 -2.50
CA TYR A 160 14.22 17.51 -2.96
C TYR A 160 14.99 18.14 -1.81
N TRP A 161 14.32 18.36 -0.67
CA TRP A 161 14.91 19.02 0.50
C TRP A 161 16.05 18.24 1.15
N VAL A 162 15.96 16.90 1.20
CA VAL A 162 17.04 16.07 1.75
C VAL A 162 18.19 15.90 0.76
N GLY A 163 17.92 16.04 -0.54
CA GLY A 163 18.92 15.96 -1.60
C GLY A 163 19.33 14.53 -1.96
N GLY A 164 20.64 14.33 -2.17
CA GLY A 164 21.23 13.08 -2.70
C GLY A 164 21.02 11.83 -1.84
N LEU A 165 21.72 10.74 -2.19
CA LEU A 165 21.56 9.42 -1.57
C LEU A 165 21.68 9.43 -0.03
N SER A 166 22.64 10.17 0.52
CA SER A 166 22.80 10.31 1.98
C SER A 166 21.59 10.96 2.64
N GLY A 167 20.99 11.98 2.02
CA GLY A 167 19.77 12.61 2.52
C GLY A 167 18.59 11.65 2.55
N LYS A 168 18.45 10.83 1.51
CA LYS A 168 17.43 9.77 1.46
C LYS A 168 17.63 8.71 2.54
N GLN A 169 18.88 8.34 2.84
CA GLN A 169 19.19 7.44 3.96
C GLN A 169 18.79 8.04 5.31
N HIS A 170 19.04 9.34 5.53
CA HIS A 170 18.58 10.02 6.75
C HIS A 170 17.04 10.04 6.85
N ALA A 171 16.34 10.23 5.73
CA ALA A 171 14.87 10.20 5.70
C ALA A 171 14.32 8.80 6.01
N ASN A 172 14.95 7.75 5.50
CA ASN A 172 14.58 6.37 5.83
C ASN A 172 14.82 6.07 7.32
N LEU A 173 15.96 6.51 7.88
CA LEU A 173 16.26 6.37 9.31
C LEU A 173 15.24 7.15 10.17
N TYR A 174 14.87 8.36 9.75
CA TYR A 174 13.81 9.14 10.39
C TYR A 174 12.47 8.40 10.36
N ALA A 175 12.08 7.87 9.19
CA ALA A 175 10.83 7.13 9.04
C ALA A 175 10.79 5.91 9.96
N PHE A 176 11.88 5.14 9.97
CA PHE A 176 12.05 4.00 10.87
C PHE A 176 11.96 4.40 12.34
N ALA A 177 12.62 5.49 12.76
CA ALA A 177 12.58 5.95 14.15
C ALA A 177 11.16 6.37 14.58
N VAL A 178 10.41 7.05 13.70
CA VAL A 178 9.01 7.40 13.95
C VAL A 178 8.13 6.16 14.04
N GLU A 179 8.29 5.19 13.14
CA GLU A 179 7.55 3.92 13.16
C GLU A 179 7.79 3.17 14.49
N CYS A 180 9.06 3.04 14.90
CA CYS A 180 9.45 2.45 16.18
C CYS A 180 8.85 3.19 17.39
N ALA A 181 8.92 4.53 17.39
CA ALA A 181 8.34 5.36 18.46
C ALA A 181 6.82 5.20 18.54
N VAL A 182 6.13 5.16 17.40
CA VAL A 182 4.68 4.94 17.33
C VAL A 182 4.32 3.54 17.82
N SER A 183 5.05 2.50 17.40
CA SER A 183 4.86 1.13 17.90
C SER A 183 5.03 1.08 19.42
N TYR A 184 6.12 1.65 19.94
CA TYR A 184 6.39 1.71 21.37
C TYR A 184 5.25 2.39 22.15
N MET A 185 4.88 3.61 21.77
CA MET A 185 3.82 4.38 22.44
C MET A 185 2.48 3.69 22.37
N SER A 186 2.14 3.09 21.23
CA SER A 186 0.85 2.42 21.05
C SER A 186 0.63 1.27 22.00
N HIS A 187 1.69 0.55 22.34
CA HIS A 187 1.65 -0.53 23.32
C HIS A 187 1.73 0.04 24.75
N LYS A 188 2.68 0.95 25.00
CA LYS A 188 2.85 1.61 26.31
C LYS A 188 1.56 2.26 26.82
N TRP A 189 0.80 2.88 25.93
CA TRP A 189 -0.44 3.59 26.24
C TRP A 189 -1.70 2.78 25.93
N GLY A 190 -1.56 1.55 25.47
CA GLY A 190 -2.68 0.63 25.29
C GLY A 190 -3.64 1.00 24.15
N PHE A 191 -3.21 1.78 23.15
CA PHE A 191 -4.07 2.18 22.04
C PHE A 191 -3.92 1.37 20.76
N ALA A 192 -2.95 0.45 20.69
CA ALA A 192 -2.70 -0.38 19.52
C ALA A 192 -3.95 -1.13 19.01
N SER A 193 -4.82 -1.59 19.92
CA SER A 193 -6.05 -2.33 19.59
C SER A 193 -7.18 -1.45 19.03
N TRP A 194 -7.05 -0.13 19.09
CA TRP A 194 -8.02 0.82 18.53
C TRP A 194 -7.68 1.24 17.10
N VAL A 195 -6.44 1.01 16.65
CA VAL A 195 -5.97 1.43 15.33
C VAL A 195 -6.63 0.56 14.25
N MET A 196 -7.50 1.18 13.45
CA MET A 196 -8.24 0.55 12.36
C MET A 196 -7.66 0.91 10.99
N GLY A 197 -6.88 2.00 10.88
CA GLY A 197 -6.26 2.35 9.61
C GLY A 197 -4.93 3.08 9.72
N VAL A 198 -4.12 2.91 8.67
CA VAL A 198 -2.79 3.52 8.55
C VAL A 198 -2.70 4.25 7.21
N THR A 199 -2.22 5.49 7.24
CA THR A 199 -2.00 6.32 6.05
C THR A 199 -0.55 6.76 5.99
N PHE A 200 0.10 6.47 4.87
CA PHE A 200 1.44 6.92 4.52
C PHE A 200 1.33 8.00 3.46
N GLU A 201 1.57 9.26 3.83
CA GLU A 201 1.49 10.39 2.91
C GLU A 201 2.86 10.98 2.64
N CYS A 202 3.35 10.77 1.42
CA CYS A 202 4.72 11.12 1.02
C CYS A 202 5.77 10.51 1.97
N TRP A 203 5.46 9.40 2.62
CA TRP A 203 6.28 8.78 3.65
C TRP A 203 7.30 7.82 3.06
N PRO A 204 8.61 7.88 3.40
CA PRO A 204 9.59 6.92 2.91
C PRO A 204 9.18 5.47 3.21
N SER A 205 9.26 4.58 2.22
CA SER A 205 8.88 3.17 2.42
C SER A 205 9.94 2.46 3.25
N THR A 206 9.50 1.82 4.34
CA THR A 206 10.28 0.78 5.01
C THR A 206 10.08 -0.58 4.31
N PRO A 207 11.02 -1.53 4.46
CA PRO A 207 10.96 -2.82 3.75
C PRO A 207 9.68 -3.60 4.04
N ALA A 208 9.24 -3.58 5.30
CA ALA A 208 8.04 -4.25 5.77
C ALA A 208 7.11 -3.28 6.51
N PRO A 209 5.79 -3.47 6.46
CA PRO A 209 4.84 -2.61 7.16
C PRO A 209 5.00 -2.69 8.68
N PHE A 210 5.36 -1.57 9.31
CA PHE A 210 5.56 -1.49 10.76
C PHE A 210 4.33 -1.90 11.58
N PHE A 211 3.14 -1.77 11.00
CA PHE A 211 1.88 -2.09 11.66
C PHE A 211 1.54 -3.59 11.67
N PHE A 212 2.23 -4.44 10.89
CA PHE A 212 1.80 -5.81 10.62
C PHE A 212 1.53 -6.66 11.87
N LYS A 213 2.43 -6.61 12.86
CA LYS A 213 2.26 -7.30 14.17
C LYS A 213 1.97 -6.33 15.32
N VAL A 214 1.91 -5.03 15.03
CA VAL A 214 1.71 -3.99 16.05
C VAL A 214 0.22 -3.63 16.16
N PHE A 215 -0.49 -3.55 15.03
CA PHE A 215 -1.91 -3.18 14.98
C PHE A 215 -2.75 -4.28 14.34
N GLU A 216 -3.19 -5.23 15.16
CA GLU A 216 -3.92 -6.42 14.71
C GLU A 216 -5.24 -6.10 14.00
N ARG A 217 -5.85 -4.94 14.29
CA ARG A 217 -7.15 -4.53 13.75
C ARG A 217 -7.08 -3.60 12.54
N VAL A 218 -5.89 -3.31 12.00
CA VAL A 218 -5.76 -2.47 10.81
C VAL A 218 -6.49 -3.11 9.64
N CYS A 219 -7.56 -2.47 9.21
CA CYS A 219 -8.41 -2.91 8.12
C CYS A 219 -8.30 -2.01 6.89
N LYS A 220 -7.78 -0.78 7.05
CA LYS A 220 -7.61 0.19 5.96
C LYS A 220 -6.17 0.67 5.85
N VAL A 221 -5.57 0.53 4.68
CA VAL A 221 -4.22 1.02 4.39
C VAL A 221 -4.25 1.99 3.22
N VAL A 222 -3.62 3.14 3.38
CA VAL A 222 -3.54 4.19 2.34
C VAL A 222 -2.09 4.59 2.11
N TYR A 223 -1.63 4.50 0.87
CA TYR A 223 -0.38 5.10 0.41
C TYR A 223 -0.71 6.25 -0.52
N HIS A 224 -0.22 7.44 -0.21
CA HIS A 224 -0.52 8.64 -0.95
C HIS A 224 0.75 9.43 -1.24
N GLY A 225 1.23 9.32 -2.47
CA GLY A 225 2.18 10.27 -3.04
C GLY A 225 1.46 11.58 -3.40
N LYS A 226 2.13 12.71 -3.22
CA LYS A 226 1.71 13.97 -3.84
C LYS A 226 2.64 14.25 -5.01
N SER A 227 2.08 14.86 -6.05
CA SER A 227 2.85 15.26 -7.21
C SER A 227 3.88 16.30 -6.77
N CYS A 228 5.16 16.01 -6.97
CA CYS A 228 6.26 16.95 -6.73
C CYS A 228 6.72 17.57 -8.06
N HIS A 229 7.50 18.64 -7.96
CA HIS A 229 8.03 19.36 -9.13
C HIS A 229 9.04 18.57 -9.99
N LEU A 230 9.54 17.41 -9.53
CA LEU A 230 10.73 16.74 -10.10
C LEU A 230 10.57 15.22 -10.33
N HIS A 231 9.35 14.72 -10.55
CA HIS A 231 9.10 13.28 -10.76
C HIS A 231 9.54 12.35 -9.61
N SER A 232 9.74 12.87 -8.41
CA SER A 232 9.86 12.07 -7.18
C SER A 232 8.49 11.46 -6.84
N TYR A 233 8.26 10.23 -7.29
CA TYR A 233 7.15 9.41 -6.85
C TYR A 233 7.54 8.64 -5.59
N LEU A 234 6.56 8.43 -4.71
CA LEU A 234 6.74 7.56 -3.56
C LEU A 234 6.88 6.11 -4.05
N VAL A 235 7.99 5.43 -3.77
CA VAL A 235 8.17 4.01 -4.13
C VAL A 235 7.75 3.15 -2.94
N ILE A 236 6.83 2.21 -3.18
CA ILE A 236 6.55 1.13 -2.22
C ILE A 236 7.51 -0.02 -2.53
N GLY A 237 8.39 -0.34 -1.59
CA GLY A 237 9.44 -1.33 -1.79
C GLY A 237 8.92 -2.77 -1.87
N TYR A 238 9.64 -3.65 -2.57
CA TYR A 238 9.47 -5.10 -2.41
C TYR A 238 10.33 -5.57 -1.23
N PRO A 239 9.85 -6.50 -0.37
CA PRO A 239 8.50 -7.07 -0.31
C PRO A 239 7.62 -6.39 0.76
N HIS A 240 6.70 -5.51 0.36
CA HIS A 240 5.75 -4.87 1.29
C HIS A 240 4.41 -5.61 1.43
N ILE A 241 4.42 -6.81 2.04
CA ILE A 241 3.23 -7.66 2.15
C ILE A 241 2.30 -7.18 3.28
N LEU A 242 1.01 -7.01 2.99
CA LEU A 242 -0.01 -6.53 3.94
C LEU A 242 -0.58 -7.67 4.80
N PRO A 243 -1.03 -7.39 6.04
CA PRO A 243 -1.61 -8.40 6.92
C PRO A 243 -3.02 -8.84 6.48
N THR A 244 -3.45 -10.02 6.93
CA THR A 244 -4.75 -10.64 6.61
C THR A 244 -5.96 -9.82 7.03
N SER A 245 -5.80 -8.92 8.01
CA SER A 245 -6.82 -8.03 8.54
C SER A 245 -7.20 -6.89 7.58
N VAL A 246 -6.37 -6.58 6.58
CA VAL A 246 -6.64 -5.51 5.62
C VAL A 246 -7.79 -5.88 4.69
N VAL A 247 -8.84 -5.05 4.71
CA VAL A 247 -10.02 -5.18 3.85
C VAL A 247 -10.12 -4.05 2.81
N SER A 248 -9.38 -2.95 2.98
CA SER A 248 -9.37 -1.81 2.09
C SER A 248 -7.95 -1.31 1.84
N LEU A 249 -7.55 -1.24 0.57
CA LEU A 249 -6.27 -0.70 0.12
C LEU A 249 -6.50 0.49 -0.82
N CYS A 250 -5.80 1.60 -0.58
CA CYS A 250 -5.79 2.75 -1.47
C CYS A 250 -4.33 3.14 -1.76
N ILE A 251 -3.96 3.17 -3.03
CA ILE A 251 -2.64 3.60 -3.50
C ILE A 251 -2.85 4.73 -4.49
N VAL A 252 -2.28 5.90 -4.20
CA VAL A 252 -2.47 7.12 -5.00
C VAL A 252 -1.12 7.74 -5.30
N ARG A 253 -0.78 7.92 -6.59
CA ARG A 253 0.45 8.55 -7.09
C ARG A 253 1.73 7.94 -6.49
N CYS A 254 1.71 6.63 -6.29
CA CYS A 254 2.87 5.86 -5.85
C CYS A 254 3.43 5.03 -7.00
N SER A 255 4.68 4.60 -6.85
CA SER A 255 5.38 3.67 -7.73
C SER A 255 5.43 2.29 -7.10
N LEU A 256 5.11 1.27 -7.90
CA LEU A 256 5.30 -0.15 -7.56
C LEU A 256 6.48 -0.77 -8.33
N ARG A 257 7.53 0.01 -8.61
CA ARG A 257 8.71 -0.45 -9.36
C ARG A 257 9.23 -1.79 -8.80
N ALA A 258 9.33 -2.79 -9.67
CA ALA A 258 9.74 -4.15 -9.35
C ALA A 258 8.85 -4.85 -8.30
N TYR A 259 7.61 -4.38 -8.15
CA TYR A 259 6.65 -4.91 -7.21
C TYR A 259 5.26 -5.07 -7.84
N SER A 260 4.48 -6.02 -7.33
CA SER A 260 3.15 -6.32 -7.86
C SER A 260 2.12 -6.22 -6.75
N ILE A 261 0.90 -5.80 -7.12
CA ILE A 261 -0.21 -5.67 -6.17
C ILE A 261 -0.62 -7.03 -5.61
N GLU A 262 -0.60 -8.07 -6.44
CA GLU A 262 -0.86 -9.45 -6.00
C GLU A 262 0.11 -9.89 -4.90
N CYS A 263 1.40 -9.56 -5.01
CA CYS A 263 2.36 -9.86 -3.95
C CYS A 263 2.06 -9.10 -2.66
N MET A 264 1.69 -7.82 -2.78
CA MET A 264 1.28 -7.01 -1.62
C MET A 264 0.07 -7.62 -0.90
N LEU A 265 -0.86 -8.19 -1.66
CA LEU A 265 -2.12 -8.74 -1.17
C LEU A 265 -2.09 -10.26 -0.94
N ALA A 266 -0.92 -10.90 -1.02
CA ALA A 266 -0.81 -12.36 -0.97
C ALA A 266 -1.42 -13.00 0.30
N LEU A 267 -1.46 -12.24 1.41
CA LEU A 267 -2.10 -12.66 2.67
C LEU A 267 -3.52 -12.08 2.87
N CYS A 268 -3.94 -11.10 2.09
CA CYS A 268 -5.19 -10.35 2.31
C CYS A 268 -6.41 -11.06 1.72
N ARG A 269 -6.78 -12.23 2.28
CA ARG A 269 -7.93 -13.03 1.80
C ARG A 269 -9.27 -12.30 1.86
N ASN A 270 -9.39 -11.32 2.75
CA ASN A 270 -10.61 -10.54 2.97
C ASN A 270 -10.53 -9.14 2.33
N ILE A 271 -9.67 -8.91 1.34
CA ILE A 271 -9.63 -7.64 0.64
C ILE A 271 -10.93 -7.43 -0.14
N HIS A 272 -11.66 -6.37 0.20
CA HIS A 272 -12.96 -6.05 -0.39
C HIS A 272 -12.88 -4.84 -1.32
N SER A 273 -11.98 -3.90 -1.03
CA SER A 273 -11.91 -2.62 -1.72
C SER A 273 -10.46 -2.30 -2.11
N ILE A 274 -10.23 -2.04 -3.39
CA ILE A 274 -8.95 -1.59 -3.91
C ILE A 274 -9.14 -0.30 -4.70
N THR A 275 -8.36 0.73 -4.39
CA THR A 275 -8.29 1.98 -5.15
C THR A 275 -6.87 2.20 -5.61
N LEU A 276 -6.67 2.29 -6.92
CA LEU A 276 -5.38 2.49 -7.57
C LEU A 276 -5.47 3.74 -8.42
N HIS A 277 -4.78 4.80 -8.03
CA HIS A 277 -4.88 6.07 -8.71
C HIS A 277 -3.52 6.59 -9.11
N SER A 278 -3.30 6.82 -10.40
CA SER A 278 -2.04 7.32 -10.95
C SER A 278 -0.83 6.47 -10.51
N ILE A 279 -0.94 5.14 -10.60
CA ILE A 279 0.14 4.24 -10.21
C ILE A 279 1.25 4.27 -11.26
N TYR A 280 2.48 4.55 -10.83
CA TYR A 280 3.67 4.51 -11.66
C TYR A 280 4.33 3.13 -11.58
N TYR A 281 4.94 2.66 -12.67
CA TYR A 281 5.63 1.36 -12.72
C TYR A 281 4.83 0.24 -12.06
N GLY A 282 3.51 0.18 -12.33
CA GLY A 282 2.58 -0.79 -11.73
C GLY A 282 2.81 -2.24 -12.14
N HIS A 283 4.02 -2.58 -12.60
CA HIS A 283 4.41 -3.90 -13.03
C HIS A 283 5.87 -4.17 -12.72
N VAL A 284 6.18 -5.46 -12.66
CA VAL A 284 7.54 -5.95 -12.57
C VAL A 284 8.20 -5.71 -13.93
N VAL A 285 9.11 -4.74 -14.02
CA VAL A 285 10.05 -4.65 -15.12
C VAL A 285 11.15 -5.68 -14.81
N PRO A 286 11.35 -6.73 -15.63
CA PRO A 286 12.49 -7.62 -15.47
C PRO A 286 13.76 -6.76 -15.63
N GLN A 287 14.46 -6.46 -14.54
CA GLN A 287 15.63 -5.60 -14.61
C GLN A 287 16.90 -6.32 -15.07
N MET A 288 16.82 -7.58 -15.52
CA MET A 288 18.00 -8.40 -15.80
C MET A 288 17.74 -9.40 -16.95
N ALA A 289 17.72 -8.93 -18.20
CA ALA A 289 18.16 -9.66 -19.40
C ALA A 289 18.12 -8.71 -20.62
N PRO A 290 19.01 -8.85 -21.62
CA PRO A 290 18.94 -8.04 -22.83
C PRO A 290 17.64 -8.35 -23.58
N LEU A 291 16.72 -7.40 -23.54
CA LEU A 291 15.41 -7.42 -24.18
C LEU A 291 15.55 -7.44 -25.70
N ALA A 292 15.62 -8.63 -26.30
CA ALA A 292 15.37 -8.84 -27.72
C ALA A 292 14.75 -10.20 -28.06
N GLN A 293 14.72 -11.16 -27.13
CA GLN A 293 14.07 -12.44 -27.35
C GLN A 293 12.88 -12.60 -26.40
N ALA A 294 11.68 -12.70 -26.98
CA ALA A 294 10.52 -13.20 -26.28
C ALA A 294 10.86 -14.61 -25.75
N PHE A 295 10.63 -14.84 -24.46
CA PHE A 295 10.80 -16.17 -23.88
C PHE A 295 9.91 -17.17 -24.61
N THR A 296 10.50 -18.26 -25.11
CA THR A 296 9.74 -19.35 -25.70
C THR A 296 9.19 -20.26 -24.59
N ALA A 297 8.13 -21.02 -24.89
CA ALA A 297 7.61 -22.02 -23.96
C ALA A 297 8.66 -23.05 -23.50
N ALA A 298 9.69 -23.29 -24.33
CA ALA A 298 10.80 -24.17 -24.01
C ALA A 298 11.76 -23.54 -22.99
N ASP A 299 12.06 -22.24 -23.11
CA ASP A 299 12.90 -21.51 -22.14
C ASP A 299 12.27 -21.54 -20.75
N ILE A 300 10.94 -21.42 -20.69
CA ILE A 300 10.17 -21.50 -19.45
C ILE A 300 10.22 -22.91 -18.87
N ALA A 301 10.00 -23.94 -19.70
CA ALA A 301 10.03 -25.33 -19.24
C ALA A 301 11.43 -25.74 -18.75
N GLU A 302 12.48 -25.33 -19.45
CA GLU A 302 13.87 -25.53 -19.03
C GLU A 302 14.16 -24.79 -17.72
N TRP A 303 13.71 -23.54 -17.62
CA TRP A 303 13.88 -22.72 -16.43
C TRP A 303 13.16 -23.32 -15.20
N LEU A 304 11.89 -23.70 -15.35
CA LEU A 304 11.11 -24.40 -14.31
C LEU A 304 11.75 -25.75 -13.91
N SER A 305 12.28 -26.49 -14.89
CA SER A 305 12.96 -27.77 -14.67
C SER A 305 14.27 -27.59 -13.90
N ARG A 306 15.08 -26.59 -14.29
CA ARG A 306 16.37 -26.26 -13.66
C ARG A 306 16.22 -25.96 -12.17
N TRP A 307 15.14 -25.27 -11.81
CA TRP A 307 14.85 -24.88 -10.42
C TRP A 307 13.86 -25.81 -9.71
N ARG A 308 13.48 -26.92 -10.35
CA ARG A 308 12.55 -27.92 -9.83
C ARG A 308 11.19 -27.34 -9.42
N ILE A 309 10.77 -26.25 -10.05
CA ILE A 309 9.45 -25.65 -9.85
C ILE A 309 8.44 -26.51 -10.60
N LYS A 310 7.73 -27.36 -9.84
CA LYS A 310 6.52 -27.97 -10.35
C LYS A 310 5.46 -26.89 -10.43
N ILE A 311 5.17 -26.41 -11.64
CA ILE A 311 3.87 -25.82 -11.92
C ILE A 311 2.86 -26.97 -11.80
N THR A 312 2.44 -27.27 -10.59
CA THR A 312 1.12 -27.88 -10.43
C THR A 312 0.16 -26.84 -10.96
N SER A 313 -0.43 -27.12 -12.13
CA SER A 313 -1.64 -26.44 -12.56
C SER A 313 -2.53 -26.22 -11.33
N PRO A 314 -3.12 -25.03 -11.12
CA PRO A 314 -3.90 -24.72 -9.92
C PRO A 314 -5.18 -25.57 -9.77
N CYS A 315 -5.31 -26.65 -10.55
CA CYS A 315 -6.45 -27.56 -10.54
C CYS A 315 -6.38 -28.68 -9.49
N GLY A 316 -5.45 -28.71 -8.52
CA GLY A 316 -5.37 -29.88 -7.63
C GLY A 316 -4.81 -29.75 -6.22
N ALA A 317 -4.29 -28.59 -5.80
CA ALA A 317 -3.75 -28.43 -4.45
C ALA A 317 -4.35 -27.20 -3.79
N LEU A 318 -5.42 -27.43 -3.02
CA LEU A 318 -6.24 -26.47 -2.28
C LEU A 318 -7.01 -25.50 -3.19
N GLU A 319 -8.34 -25.56 -3.13
CA GLU A 319 -9.19 -24.37 -3.32
C GLU A 319 -8.75 -23.32 -2.30
N LEU A 320 -7.63 -22.65 -2.56
CA LEU A 320 -7.20 -21.48 -1.86
C LEU A 320 -8.22 -20.42 -2.21
N TYR A 321 -9.18 -20.20 -1.30
CA TYR A 321 -10.14 -19.10 -1.33
C TYR A 321 -9.45 -17.83 -1.80
N THR A 322 -9.57 -17.53 -3.08
CA THR A 322 -8.95 -16.37 -3.68
C THR A 322 -9.72 -15.16 -3.16
N PRO A 323 -9.03 -14.09 -2.73
CA PRO A 323 -9.70 -12.89 -2.27
C PRO A 323 -10.64 -12.38 -3.35
N SER A 324 -11.91 -12.25 -2.99
CA SER A 324 -12.94 -11.78 -3.91
C SER A 324 -13.11 -10.27 -3.72
N ILE A 325 -12.57 -9.50 -4.67
CA ILE A 325 -12.67 -8.04 -4.64
C ILE A 325 -14.11 -7.66 -4.94
N LYS A 326 -14.73 -6.89 -4.05
CA LYS A 326 -16.09 -6.36 -4.28
C LYS A 326 -16.08 -5.00 -4.95
N ARG A 327 -15.07 -4.18 -4.66
CA ARG A 327 -14.97 -2.80 -5.15
C ARG A 327 -13.59 -2.51 -5.70
N LEU A 328 -13.53 -2.06 -6.93
CA LEU A 328 -12.27 -1.72 -7.60
C LEU A 328 -12.38 -0.34 -8.25
N SER A 329 -11.46 0.56 -7.89
CA SER A 329 -11.34 1.87 -8.52
C SER A 329 -9.96 1.99 -9.16
N ILE A 330 -9.89 2.22 -10.47
CA ILE A 330 -8.62 2.33 -11.21
C ILE A 330 -8.58 3.64 -11.98
N HIS A 331 -7.52 4.40 -11.76
CA HIS A 331 -7.13 5.56 -12.55
C HIS A 331 -5.72 5.36 -13.09
N VAL A 332 -5.60 5.23 -14.42
CA VAL A 332 -4.31 5.18 -15.11
C VAL A 332 -3.96 6.60 -15.55
N PRO A 333 -2.76 7.10 -15.25
CA PRO A 333 -2.38 8.47 -15.58
C PRO A 333 -2.30 8.70 -17.10
N ASP A 334 -2.74 9.87 -17.57
CA ASP A 334 -2.74 10.24 -19.00
C ASP A 334 -1.35 10.46 -19.61
N TYR A 335 -0.30 10.58 -18.78
CA TYR A 335 1.04 11.01 -19.20
C TYR A 335 2.08 9.89 -19.03
N SER A 336 2.67 9.42 -20.13
CA SER A 336 3.89 8.59 -20.08
C SER A 336 4.80 8.73 -21.31
N TYR A 337 5.08 9.95 -21.77
CA TYR A 337 6.18 10.14 -22.73
C TYR A 337 7.56 9.93 -22.09
N ASP A 338 7.71 10.11 -20.77
CA ASP A 338 9.02 10.04 -20.08
C ASP A 338 9.14 8.97 -18.98
N ILE A 339 8.06 8.28 -18.63
CA ILE A 339 8.10 7.20 -17.63
C ILE A 339 8.21 5.89 -18.43
N ASN A 340 9.44 5.40 -18.62
CA ASN A 340 9.86 4.19 -19.36
C ASN A 340 9.24 2.84 -18.88
N SER A 341 7.95 2.83 -18.60
CA SER A 341 7.09 1.68 -18.41
C SER A 341 6.39 1.38 -19.75
N THR A 342 7.15 1.30 -20.83
CA THR A 342 6.66 1.11 -22.21
C THR A 342 6.27 -0.34 -22.52
N ALA A 343 6.22 -1.23 -21.52
CA ALA A 343 5.82 -2.62 -21.70
C ALA A 343 4.29 -2.74 -21.83
N SER A 344 3.66 -1.98 -22.73
CA SER A 344 2.29 -2.29 -23.14
C SER A 344 2.30 -3.52 -24.04
N ASP A 345 1.19 -4.26 -24.07
CA ASP A 345 0.99 -5.27 -25.12
C ASP A 345 0.85 -4.61 -26.51
N ALA A 346 0.66 -5.43 -27.55
CA ALA A 346 0.44 -4.94 -28.91
C ALA A 346 -0.81 -4.04 -29.04
N GLN A 347 -1.76 -4.11 -28.11
CA GLN A 347 -2.96 -3.26 -28.06
C GLN A 347 -2.78 -1.97 -27.23
N GLY A 348 -1.61 -1.76 -26.61
CA GLY A 348 -1.36 -0.60 -25.77
C GLY A 348 -1.85 -0.75 -24.32
N THR A 349 -2.29 -1.93 -23.90
CA THR A 349 -2.84 -2.17 -22.56
C THR A 349 -1.79 -1.92 -21.48
N PRO A 350 -2.08 -1.07 -20.47
CA PRO A 350 -1.19 -0.87 -19.35
C PRO A 350 -0.93 -2.18 -18.58
N PRO A 351 0.32 -2.48 -18.19
CA PRO A 351 0.67 -3.68 -17.42
C PRO A 351 -0.17 -3.93 -16.17
N LEU A 352 -0.55 -2.86 -15.47
CA LEU A 352 -1.40 -2.95 -14.28
C LEU A 352 -2.76 -3.56 -14.62
N LEU A 353 -3.33 -3.26 -15.79
CA LEU A 353 -4.59 -3.85 -16.23
C LEU A 353 -4.41 -5.28 -16.69
N LEU A 354 -3.29 -5.61 -17.34
CA LEU A 354 -2.97 -7.02 -17.67
C LEU A 354 -2.81 -7.87 -16.41
N GLN A 355 -2.27 -7.30 -15.33
CA GLN A 355 -2.18 -7.97 -14.03
C GLN A 355 -3.58 -8.22 -13.44
N LEU A 356 -4.47 -7.22 -13.49
CA LEU A 356 -5.80 -7.33 -12.88
C LEU A 356 -6.80 -8.13 -13.72
N PHE A 357 -6.68 -8.07 -15.04
CA PHE A 357 -7.59 -8.69 -16.01
C PHE A 357 -6.81 -9.56 -17.00
N PRO A 358 -6.19 -10.66 -16.55
CA PRO A 358 -5.39 -11.51 -17.41
C PRO A 358 -6.28 -12.23 -18.42
N GLU A 359 -5.88 -12.22 -19.69
CA GLU A 359 -6.57 -13.00 -20.73
C GLU A 359 -6.66 -14.49 -20.35
N SER A 360 -7.77 -15.12 -20.72
CA SER A 360 -8.08 -16.53 -20.43
C SER A 360 -7.08 -17.51 -21.07
N SER A 361 -6.37 -17.09 -22.12
CA SER A 361 -5.15 -17.76 -22.60
C SER A 361 -3.92 -17.06 -22.06
N PRO A 362 -2.93 -17.78 -21.48
CA PRO A 362 -1.66 -17.17 -21.09
C PRO A 362 -0.98 -16.62 -22.35
N SER A 363 -1.08 -15.32 -22.58
CA SER A 363 -0.33 -14.69 -23.65
C SER A 363 1.16 -14.80 -23.32
N PRO A 364 2.06 -14.82 -24.32
CA PRO A 364 3.49 -14.79 -24.06
C PRO A 364 3.91 -13.57 -23.21
N ALA A 365 3.11 -12.50 -23.20
CA ALA A 365 3.32 -11.34 -22.34
C ALA A 365 3.00 -11.61 -20.86
N ALA A 366 2.11 -12.56 -20.56
CA ALA A 366 1.84 -13.01 -19.18
C ALA A 366 3.06 -13.72 -18.53
N LEU A 367 4.04 -14.13 -19.34
CA LEU A 367 5.27 -14.78 -18.88
C LEU A 367 6.32 -13.78 -18.38
N TYR A 368 6.25 -12.51 -18.80
CA TYR A 368 7.11 -11.45 -18.27
C TYR A 368 6.93 -11.23 -16.76
N TYR A 369 5.81 -11.70 -16.21
CA TYR A 369 5.50 -11.63 -14.80
C TYR A 369 6.08 -12.80 -13.99
N LEU A 370 6.74 -13.79 -14.59
CA LEU A 370 7.39 -14.89 -13.86
C LEU A 370 8.84 -14.52 -13.55
N TRP A 371 9.11 -14.06 -12.32
CA TRP A 371 10.46 -13.74 -11.86
C TRP A 371 11.14 -14.96 -11.24
N ASN A 372 12.44 -15.16 -11.51
CA ASN A 372 13.40 -16.07 -10.86
C ASN A 372 12.87 -16.80 -9.59
N ASP A 373 12.13 -17.88 -9.76
CA ASP A 373 11.64 -18.85 -8.76
C ASP A 373 10.56 -18.34 -7.82
N LYS A 374 10.01 -17.17 -8.13
CA LYS A 374 8.95 -16.50 -7.40
C LYS A 374 7.69 -16.53 -8.27
N ALA A 375 7.11 -17.72 -8.40
CA ALA A 375 5.81 -17.90 -9.04
C ALA A 375 4.76 -17.01 -8.33
N PHE A 376 4.02 -16.20 -9.09
CA PHE A 376 2.91 -15.39 -8.58
C PHE A 376 1.66 -16.28 -8.46
N PRO A 377 1.23 -16.68 -7.25
CA PRO A 377 0.17 -17.69 -7.12
C PRO A 377 -1.19 -17.10 -6.80
N VAL A 378 -1.31 -15.80 -6.50
CA VAL A 378 -2.58 -15.20 -6.06
C VAL A 378 -3.09 -14.26 -7.12
N ARG A 379 -3.72 -14.84 -8.15
CA ARG A 379 -4.57 -14.05 -9.03
C ARG A 379 -5.69 -13.46 -8.20
N LEU A 380 -5.88 -12.15 -8.28
CA LEU A 380 -7.01 -11.49 -7.63
C LEU A 380 -8.30 -12.02 -8.26
N CYS A 381 -9.22 -12.50 -7.43
CA CYS A 381 -10.49 -13.01 -7.92
C CYS A 381 -11.47 -11.86 -8.06
N LEU A 382 -11.90 -11.63 -9.29
CA LEU A 382 -12.83 -10.54 -9.63
C LEU A 382 -14.28 -11.03 -9.78
N SER A 383 -14.55 -12.32 -9.52
CA SER A 383 -15.87 -12.91 -9.72
C SER A 383 -16.94 -12.44 -8.73
N ALA A 384 -16.57 -11.73 -7.66
CA ALA A 384 -17.53 -11.11 -6.74
C ALA A 384 -17.53 -9.57 -6.85
N MET A 385 -16.97 -9.01 -7.93
CA MET A 385 -16.91 -7.57 -8.11
C MET A 385 -18.30 -7.00 -8.34
N GLN A 386 -18.70 -6.09 -7.45
CA GLN A 386 -20.00 -5.43 -7.45
C GLN A 386 -19.92 -3.98 -7.90
N ASP A 387 -18.80 -3.30 -7.61
CA ASP A 387 -18.57 -1.89 -7.88
C ASP A 387 -17.25 -1.73 -8.63
N LEU A 388 -17.33 -1.15 -9.83
CA LEU A 388 -16.18 -0.85 -10.65
C LEU A 388 -16.18 0.64 -11.00
N LYS A 389 -15.15 1.36 -10.55
CA LYS A 389 -14.86 2.74 -10.95
C LYS A 389 -13.64 2.79 -11.86
N LEU A 390 -13.81 3.23 -13.09
CA LEU A 390 -12.72 3.39 -14.05
C LEU A 390 -12.58 4.86 -14.42
N PHE A 391 -11.37 5.39 -14.29
CA PHE A 391 -11.02 6.69 -14.85
C PHE A 391 -10.35 6.43 -16.21
N LEU A 392 -11.06 6.79 -17.26
CA LEU A 392 -10.75 6.46 -18.64
C LEU A 392 -9.97 7.58 -19.32
N SER A 393 -8.73 7.25 -19.68
CA SER A 393 -7.95 7.99 -20.67
C SER A 393 -8.29 7.52 -22.08
N ALA A 394 -7.81 8.25 -23.10
CA ALA A 394 -7.92 7.85 -24.51
C ALA A 394 -7.48 6.39 -24.75
N HIS A 395 -6.37 6.01 -24.13
CA HIS A 395 -5.70 4.71 -24.29
C HIS A 395 -6.40 3.56 -23.58
N LEU A 396 -7.21 3.86 -22.56
CA LEU A 396 -7.93 2.84 -21.80
C LEU A 396 -9.25 2.39 -22.43
N ARG A 397 -9.74 3.10 -23.46
CA ARG A 397 -11.03 2.79 -24.09
C ARG A 397 -11.04 1.41 -24.75
N SER A 398 -9.94 1.01 -25.41
CA SER A 398 -9.80 -0.32 -26.00
C SER A 398 -9.80 -1.44 -24.95
N VAL A 399 -9.29 -1.16 -23.75
CA VAL A 399 -9.21 -2.11 -22.63
C VAL A 399 -10.54 -2.25 -21.90
N LEU A 400 -11.43 -1.25 -22.00
CA LEU A 400 -12.74 -1.27 -21.35
C LEU A 400 -13.54 -2.51 -21.73
N LEU A 401 -13.50 -2.92 -23.00
CA LEU A 401 -14.18 -4.14 -23.46
C LEU A 401 -13.60 -5.40 -22.77
N CYS A 402 -12.28 -5.50 -22.65
CA CYS A 402 -11.64 -6.61 -21.94
C CYS A 402 -12.08 -6.63 -20.46
N VAL A 403 -12.11 -5.48 -19.80
CA VAL A 403 -12.59 -5.37 -18.41
C VAL A 403 -14.05 -5.83 -18.32
N VAL A 404 -14.92 -5.34 -19.20
CA VAL A 404 -16.34 -5.75 -19.26
C VAL A 404 -16.48 -7.26 -19.39
N MET A 405 -15.74 -7.88 -20.30
CA MET A 405 -15.82 -9.33 -20.51
C MET A 405 -15.40 -10.15 -19.28
N HIS A 406 -14.51 -9.61 -18.44
CA HIS A 406 -14.02 -10.32 -17.25
C HIS A 406 -14.96 -10.18 -16.04
N VAL A 407 -15.60 -9.02 -15.85
CA VAL A 407 -16.34 -8.71 -14.62
C VAL A 407 -17.81 -8.33 -14.84
N GLY A 408 -18.25 -8.17 -16.08
CA GLY A 408 -19.57 -7.65 -16.44
C GLY A 408 -20.74 -8.41 -15.82
N GLN A 409 -20.64 -9.75 -15.73
CA GLN A 409 -21.72 -10.59 -15.17
C GLN A 409 -22.02 -10.28 -13.69
N HIS A 410 -21.06 -9.76 -12.94
CA HIS A 410 -21.15 -9.57 -11.50
C HIS A 410 -21.31 -8.10 -11.08
N ILE A 411 -20.95 -7.16 -11.96
CA ILE A 411 -21.00 -5.73 -11.67
C ILE A 411 -22.45 -5.27 -11.50
N THR A 412 -22.70 -4.60 -10.37
CA THR A 412 -23.96 -3.92 -10.06
C THR A 412 -23.87 -2.41 -10.18
N VAL A 413 -22.68 -1.85 -9.97
CA VAL A 413 -22.40 -0.41 -10.06
C VAL A 413 -21.19 -0.21 -10.97
N LEU A 414 -21.39 0.50 -12.07
CA LEU A 414 -20.31 0.89 -12.98
C LEU A 414 -20.19 2.41 -13.01
N HIS A 415 -19.02 2.92 -12.64
CA HIS A 415 -18.71 4.33 -12.67
C HIS A 415 -17.58 4.59 -13.66
N LEU A 416 -17.88 5.32 -14.73
CA LEU A 416 -16.92 5.70 -15.76
C LEU A 416 -16.63 7.20 -15.68
N VAL A 417 -15.38 7.55 -15.37
CA VAL A 417 -14.92 8.94 -15.32
C VAL A 417 -14.04 9.22 -16.52
N PHE A 418 -14.50 10.03 -17.45
CA PHE A 418 -13.71 10.50 -18.57
C PHE A 418 -12.91 11.74 -18.14
N HIS A 419 -11.61 11.79 -18.47
CA HIS A 419 -10.79 12.98 -18.23
C HIS A 419 -10.62 13.82 -19.50
N THR A 420 -10.45 15.14 -19.32
CA THR A 420 -10.25 16.09 -20.42
C THR A 420 -9.03 15.71 -21.23
N PHE A 421 -9.20 15.58 -22.54
CA PHE A 421 -8.07 15.58 -23.46
C PHE A 421 -7.41 16.95 -23.36
N SER A 422 -6.29 17.05 -22.66
CA SER A 422 -5.49 18.27 -22.58
C SER A 422 -5.03 18.66 -23.99
N SER A 423 -5.85 19.44 -24.72
CA SER A 423 -5.61 20.43 -25.78
C SER A 423 -4.40 20.28 -26.72
N ALA A 424 -3.81 19.09 -26.85
CA ALA A 424 -2.76 18.85 -27.82
C ALA A 424 -3.42 18.94 -29.20
N PRO A 425 -2.99 19.88 -30.07
CA PRO A 425 -3.65 20.18 -31.33
C PRO A 425 -3.25 19.15 -32.37
N THR A 426 -3.46 17.87 -32.09
CA THR A 426 -3.34 16.80 -33.06
C THR A 426 -4.75 16.47 -33.57
N PRO A 427 -5.10 16.94 -34.78
CA PRO A 427 -6.35 16.59 -35.42
C PRO A 427 -6.18 15.18 -35.99
N ALA A 428 -6.60 14.17 -35.24
CA ALA A 428 -6.74 12.82 -35.77
C ALA A 428 -8.03 12.17 -35.24
N PRO A 429 -8.66 11.29 -36.05
CA PRO A 429 -10.04 10.86 -35.87
C PRO A 429 -10.10 9.74 -34.84
N TYR A 430 -10.15 10.10 -33.54
CA TYR A 430 -9.99 9.14 -32.44
C TYR A 430 -11.28 8.47 -31.94
N MET A 431 -12.43 8.75 -32.57
CA MET A 431 -13.59 7.88 -32.49
C MET A 431 -13.81 7.22 -33.86
N ARG A 432 -13.05 6.16 -34.17
CA ARG A 432 -13.61 5.18 -35.10
C ARG A 432 -14.74 4.49 -34.35
N HIS A 433 -15.92 4.46 -34.94
CA HIS A 433 -17.20 3.92 -34.44
C HIS A 433 -17.19 2.42 -34.04
N THR A 434 -16.04 1.81 -33.74
CA THR A 434 -15.90 0.35 -33.59
C THR A 434 -15.86 -0.14 -32.15
N ASP A 435 -15.66 0.75 -31.16
CA ASP A 435 -15.61 0.33 -29.76
C ASP A 435 -17.01 0.45 -29.12
N THR A 436 -17.98 -0.25 -29.70
CA THR A 436 -19.31 -0.41 -29.10
C THR A 436 -19.20 -1.25 -27.85
N LEU A 437 -19.42 -0.64 -26.68
CA LEU A 437 -19.55 -1.37 -25.43
C LEU A 437 -20.91 -2.07 -25.39
N LEU A 438 -20.91 -3.39 -25.38
CA LEU A 438 -22.13 -4.18 -25.29
C LEU A 438 -22.60 -4.18 -23.83
N LEU A 439 -23.64 -3.38 -23.54
CA LEU A 439 -24.25 -3.34 -22.20
C LEU A 439 -24.88 -4.68 -21.80
N SER A 440 -25.20 -5.53 -22.78
CA SER A 440 -25.68 -6.89 -22.54
C SER A 440 -24.68 -7.80 -21.83
N GLY A 441 -23.39 -7.43 -21.82
CA GLY A 441 -22.38 -8.08 -20.98
C GLY A 441 -22.58 -7.85 -19.49
N PHE A 442 -23.41 -6.86 -19.10
CA PHE A 442 -23.69 -6.49 -17.72
C PHE A 442 -25.07 -6.95 -17.25
N VAL A 443 -25.22 -8.26 -17.06
CA VAL A 443 -26.50 -8.89 -16.66
C VAL A 443 -27.03 -8.34 -15.32
N SER A 444 -26.14 -7.88 -14.43
CA SER A 444 -26.47 -7.49 -13.06
C SER A 444 -26.39 -5.97 -12.79
N LEU A 445 -26.18 -5.14 -13.82
CA LEU A 445 -25.95 -3.70 -13.63
C LEU A 445 -27.22 -2.97 -13.20
N LEU A 446 -27.14 -2.31 -12.04
CA LEU A 446 -28.23 -1.55 -11.42
C LEU A 446 -27.99 -0.04 -11.51
N ASP A 447 -26.73 0.39 -11.46
CA ASP A 447 -26.34 1.80 -11.50
C ASP A 447 -25.17 2.01 -12.47
N LEU A 448 -25.37 2.93 -13.42
CA LEU A 448 -24.37 3.36 -14.39
C LEU A 448 -24.15 4.87 -14.23
N GLN A 449 -22.99 5.23 -13.72
CA GLN A 449 -22.57 6.62 -13.55
C GLN A 449 -21.52 6.97 -14.60
N ILE A 450 -21.76 8.07 -15.30
CA ILE A 450 -20.85 8.60 -16.31
C ILE A 450 -20.51 10.04 -15.94
N GLU A 451 -19.24 10.26 -15.60
CA GLU A 451 -18.70 11.58 -15.32
C GLU A 451 -17.82 12.00 -16.51
N ALA A 452 -18.05 13.18 -17.05
CA ALA A 452 -17.23 13.75 -18.12
C ALA A 452 -17.09 15.27 -17.94
N PRO A 453 -15.97 15.86 -18.40
CA PRO A 453 -15.83 17.30 -18.44
C PRO A 453 -16.85 17.91 -19.40
N PRO A 454 -17.34 19.14 -19.14
CA PRO A 454 -18.34 19.78 -20.00
C PRO A 454 -17.95 19.85 -21.49
N CYS A 455 -16.67 19.96 -21.81
CA CYS A 455 -16.19 20.04 -23.19
C CYS A 455 -16.22 18.70 -23.95
N ASP A 456 -16.22 17.57 -23.25
CA ASP A 456 -16.18 16.23 -23.86
C ASP A 456 -17.51 15.49 -23.77
N ILE A 457 -18.51 16.08 -23.09
CA ILE A 457 -19.78 15.41 -22.78
C ILE A 457 -20.53 14.98 -24.04
N GLU A 458 -20.52 15.78 -25.11
CA GLU A 458 -21.18 15.40 -26.38
C GLU A 458 -20.53 14.17 -27.01
N SER A 459 -19.19 14.11 -27.01
CA SER A 459 -18.45 12.96 -27.54
C SER A 459 -18.66 11.72 -26.70
N VAL A 460 -18.66 11.85 -25.37
CA VAL A 460 -18.97 10.75 -24.46
C VAL A 460 -20.39 10.25 -24.68
N MET A 461 -21.37 11.15 -24.75
CA MET A 461 -22.77 10.80 -25.00
C MET A 461 -22.98 10.12 -26.35
N LEU A 462 -22.28 10.57 -27.41
CA LEU A 462 -22.31 9.91 -28.71
C LEU A 462 -21.71 8.49 -28.66
N GLY A 463 -20.60 8.32 -27.93
CA GLY A 463 -20.03 7.00 -27.67
C GLY A 463 -20.98 6.10 -26.87
N CYS A 464 -21.63 6.64 -25.83
CA CYS A 464 -22.64 5.91 -25.07
C CYS A 464 -23.87 5.55 -25.89
N ALA A 465 -24.25 6.38 -26.87
CA ALA A 465 -25.36 6.10 -27.77
C ALA A 465 -25.08 4.90 -28.70
N THR A 466 -23.81 4.53 -28.92
CA THR A 466 -23.46 3.31 -29.67
C THR A 466 -23.42 2.07 -28.77
N TRP A 467 -23.64 2.21 -27.46
CA TRP A 467 -23.68 1.07 -26.55
C TRP A 467 -24.99 0.32 -26.75
N CYS A 468 -24.92 -0.75 -27.54
CA CYS A 468 -26.11 -1.55 -27.84
C CYS A 468 -26.55 -2.33 -26.60
N SER A 469 -27.81 -2.12 -26.20
CA SER A 469 -28.57 -3.08 -25.40
C SER A 469 -29.10 -4.17 -26.32
N ILE A 470 -28.27 -5.13 -26.73
CA ILE A 470 -28.82 -6.34 -27.36
C ILE A 470 -29.34 -7.20 -26.21
N ALA A 471 -30.63 -7.04 -25.91
CA ALA A 471 -31.37 -7.88 -24.96
C ALA A 471 -31.48 -9.32 -25.46
#